data_AF-A0AAU1M6K6-F1
#
_entry.id   AF-A0AAU1M6K6-F1
#
_cell.length_a   1.000
_cell.length_b   1.000
_cell.length_c   1.000
_cell.angle_alpha   90.00
_cell.angle_beta   90.00
_cell.angle_gamma   90.00
#
_symmetry.space_group_name_H-M   'P 1'
#
loop_
_entity.id
_entity.type
_entity.pdbx_description
1 polymer ?
#
loop_
_entity_poly.entity_id
_entity_poly.type
_entity_poly.pdbx_seq_one_letter_code
_entity_poly.pdbx_strand_id
1 'polypeptide(L)'
;MAEVSADFRRIIDEHRQEFLNNTWLPLARSLEKDLVLWRFRGRLVSTSHTASFFLALPPQSFQKLDVLGPEVRAIAVEQGSYIAAAANGLPWEGRSFLDAVQKTDLTEKEVRAEKHYQRSFDPVLPEEAKASLTAMTCALNTVDLLLADDTGYSSAFSVWKLRYIVLHHVLSSLRKLDEQHGAELRPPDRALLKEILNAPTSILILQAHGGFRNTLMHYRPERRVEEQLSLHAPFYGLLDAYFPADEARSLGDGLASHTAHVADRMHAWSGG
;
A
#
# COMPACT_ATOMS: atom_id res chain seq x y z
N MET A 1 -12.99 -2.71 7.53
CA MET A 1 -13.16 -1.28 7.21
C MET A 1 -13.42 -0.50 8.48
N ALA A 2 -14.44 -0.83 9.29
CA ALA A 2 -14.75 -0.10 10.52
C ALA A 2 -13.55 0.11 11.48
N GLU A 3 -12.76 -0.93 11.78
CA GLU A 3 -11.57 -0.80 12.66
C GLU A 3 -10.48 0.10 12.05
N VAL A 4 -10.09 -0.15 10.80
CA VAL A 4 -9.11 0.69 10.08
C VAL A 4 -9.55 2.15 9.99
N SER A 5 -10.85 2.38 9.73
CA SER A 5 -11.43 3.72 9.74
C SER A 5 -11.34 4.37 11.13
N ALA A 6 -11.54 3.62 12.21
CA ALA A 6 -11.36 4.14 13.57
C ALA A 6 -9.91 4.53 13.85
N ASP A 7 -8.94 3.72 13.40
CA ASP A 7 -7.52 4.04 13.53
C ASP A 7 -7.14 5.33 12.77
N PHE A 8 -7.60 5.46 11.52
CA PHE A 8 -7.34 6.69 10.75
C PHE A 8 -8.02 7.91 11.36
N ARG A 9 -9.24 7.77 11.90
CA ARG A 9 -9.90 8.86 12.63
C ARG A 9 -9.04 9.33 13.80
N ARG A 10 -8.55 8.40 14.63
CA ARG A 10 -7.65 8.70 15.74
C ARG A 10 -6.37 9.41 15.26
N ILE A 11 -5.71 8.89 14.23
CA ILE A 11 -4.48 9.46 13.68
C ILE A 11 -4.69 10.89 13.18
N ILE A 12 -5.80 11.14 12.47
CA ILE A 12 -6.18 12.47 11.97
C ILE A 12 -6.37 13.43 13.15
N ASP A 13 -7.11 13.02 14.18
CA ASP A 13 -7.38 13.86 15.34
C ASP A 13 -6.11 14.17 16.14
N GLU A 14 -5.22 13.20 16.31
CA GLU A 14 -3.91 13.38 16.96
C GLU A 14 -3.01 14.35 16.17
N HIS A 15 -2.97 14.24 14.83
CA HIS A 15 -2.21 15.19 14.00
C HIS A 15 -2.79 16.60 14.08
N ARG A 16 -4.11 16.73 14.09
CA ARG A 16 -4.77 18.03 14.22
C ARG A 16 -4.45 18.70 15.56
N GLN A 17 -4.46 17.93 16.64
CA GLN A 17 -4.11 18.42 17.97
C GLN A 17 -2.65 18.88 18.04
N GLU A 18 -1.75 18.16 17.38
CA GLU A 18 -0.32 18.47 17.40
C GLU A 18 0.05 19.68 16.52
N PHE A 19 -0.52 19.76 15.31
CA PHE A 19 -0.02 20.68 14.28
C PHE A 19 -0.89 21.92 14.03
N LEU A 20 -2.13 21.95 14.54
CA LEU A 20 -3.05 23.05 14.31
C LEU A 20 -3.25 23.94 15.54
N ASN A 21 -3.88 25.10 15.34
CA ASN A 21 -4.05 26.15 16.34
C ASN A 21 -2.72 26.68 16.90
N ASN A 22 -1.65 26.62 16.12
CA ASN A 22 -0.31 27.08 16.48
C ASN A 22 -0.09 28.58 16.18
N THR A 23 -1.09 29.26 15.59
CA THR A 23 -1.05 30.69 15.32
C THR A 23 -1.99 31.51 16.20
N TRP A 24 -1.49 32.66 16.67
CA TRP A 24 -2.27 33.62 17.45
C TRP A 24 -3.23 34.45 16.59
N LEU A 25 -3.04 34.49 15.26
CA LEU A 25 -3.86 35.25 14.32
C LEU A 25 -4.99 34.38 13.73
N PRO A 26 -6.28 34.64 14.01
CA PRO A 26 -7.39 33.82 13.50
C PRO A 26 -7.41 33.66 11.97
N LEU A 27 -7.04 34.72 11.24
CA LEU A 27 -6.99 34.71 9.77
C LEU A 27 -5.90 33.78 9.21
N ALA A 28 -4.81 33.58 9.97
CA ALA A 28 -3.70 32.72 9.57
C ALA A 28 -3.99 31.23 9.78
N ARG A 29 -5.02 30.85 10.56
CA ARG A 29 -5.38 29.44 10.84
C ARG A 29 -5.66 28.63 9.58
N SER A 30 -6.17 29.27 8.53
CA SER A 30 -6.46 28.61 7.25
C SER A 30 -5.20 28.16 6.49
N LEU A 31 -4.03 28.66 6.89
CA LEU A 31 -2.71 28.33 6.34
C LEU A 31 -2.03 27.16 7.06
N GLU A 32 -2.45 26.84 8.29
CA GLU A 32 -1.90 25.73 9.07
C GLU A 32 -2.02 24.40 8.32
N LYS A 33 -1.04 23.53 8.55
CA LYS A 33 -0.86 22.23 7.89
C LYS A 33 -0.72 21.15 8.95
N ASP A 34 -1.36 20.02 8.74
CA ASP A 34 -1.39 18.85 9.62
C ASP A 34 -1.11 17.55 8.85
N LEU A 35 -0.82 17.63 7.55
CA LEU A 35 -0.57 16.48 6.71
C LEU A 35 0.60 16.74 5.77
N VAL A 36 1.58 15.82 5.79
CA VAL A 36 2.68 15.80 4.82
C VAL A 36 2.36 14.78 3.73
N LEU A 37 2.59 15.14 2.47
CA LEU A 37 2.46 14.27 1.30
C LEU A 37 3.84 13.99 0.71
N TRP A 38 4.23 12.72 0.62
CA TRP A 38 5.47 12.31 -0.04
C TRP A 38 5.16 11.66 -1.39
N ARG A 39 5.78 12.21 -2.44
CA ARG A 39 5.59 11.74 -3.81
C ARG A 39 6.90 11.28 -4.42
N PHE A 40 6.88 10.08 -4.99
CA PHE A 40 7.98 9.52 -5.76
C PHE A 40 7.64 9.61 -7.24
N ARG A 41 8.48 10.28 -8.04
CA ARG A 41 8.26 10.53 -9.48
C ARG A 41 6.83 11.05 -9.78
N GLY A 42 6.36 11.98 -8.94
CA GLY A 42 5.04 12.63 -9.05
C GLY A 42 3.86 11.86 -8.43
N ARG A 43 3.99 10.58 -8.10
CA ARG A 43 2.90 9.77 -7.52
C ARG A 43 3.02 9.65 -6.00
N LEU A 44 1.88 9.68 -5.31
CA LEU A 44 1.83 9.65 -3.84
C LEU A 44 2.24 8.27 -3.32
N VAL A 45 3.35 8.19 -2.57
CA VAL A 45 3.85 6.92 -2.01
C VAL A 45 3.72 6.85 -0.50
N SER A 46 3.53 7.99 0.18
CA SER A 46 3.21 8.02 1.60
C SER A 46 2.59 9.36 2.01
N THR A 47 1.99 9.38 3.19
CA THR A 47 1.58 10.59 3.92
C THR A 47 1.93 10.44 5.40
N SER A 48 2.00 11.52 6.18
CA SER A 48 2.27 11.42 7.62
C SER A 48 1.24 10.53 8.33
N HIS A 49 -0.04 10.59 7.93
CA HIS A 49 -1.07 9.68 8.43
C HIS A 49 -0.83 8.21 8.04
N THR A 50 -0.46 7.94 6.78
CA THR A 50 -0.14 6.59 6.31
C THR A 50 1.08 6.03 7.03
N ALA A 51 2.12 6.84 7.23
CA ALA A 51 3.32 6.47 7.97
C ALA A 51 2.99 6.17 9.44
N SER A 52 2.17 7.01 10.08
CA SER A 52 1.69 6.78 11.45
C SER A 52 0.92 5.47 11.57
N PHE A 53 0.07 5.15 10.59
CA PHE A 53 -0.69 3.91 10.58
C PHE A 53 0.20 2.67 10.45
N PHE A 54 1.11 2.65 9.48
CA PHE A 54 1.92 1.45 9.20
C PHE A 54 3.13 1.27 10.13
N LEU A 55 3.69 2.37 10.64
CA LEU A 55 4.90 2.35 11.47
C LEU A 55 4.62 2.64 12.94
N ALA A 56 3.35 2.86 13.32
CA ALA A 56 2.95 3.27 14.66
C ALA A 56 3.69 4.53 15.18
N LEU A 57 4.10 5.42 14.27
CA LEU A 57 4.77 6.66 14.62
C LEU A 57 3.75 7.67 15.16
N PRO A 58 4.01 8.30 16.31
CA PRO A 58 3.15 9.35 16.83
C PRO A 58 3.35 10.66 16.05
N PRO A 59 2.39 11.61 16.08
CA PRO A 59 2.49 12.86 15.34
C PRO A 59 3.76 13.67 15.63
N GLN A 60 4.26 13.62 16.86
CA GLN A 60 5.45 14.36 17.29
C GLN A 60 6.70 13.96 16.51
N SER A 61 6.78 12.72 16.02
CA SER A 61 7.88 12.23 15.19
C SER A 61 8.02 13.03 13.89
N PHE A 62 6.95 13.64 13.39
CA PHE A 62 6.95 14.39 12.13
C PHE A 62 7.29 15.88 12.28
N GLN A 63 7.48 16.38 13.52
CA GLN A 63 7.81 17.79 13.74
C GLN A 63 9.20 18.18 13.23
N LYS A 64 10.15 17.24 13.31
CA LYS A 64 11.53 17.52 12.96
C LYS A 64 12.18 16.30 12.30
N LEU A 65 12.88 16.54 11.20
CA LEU A 65 13.58 15.50 10.43
C LEU A 65 14.70 14.82 11.24
N ASP A 66 15.30 15.52 12.21
CA ASP A 66 16.32 14.97 13.10
C ASP A 66 15.75 13.99 14.14
N VAL A 67 14.43 13.94 14.32
CA VAL A 67 13.72 12.92 15.11
C VAL A 67 13.24 11.78 14.20
N LEU A 68 12.55 12.12 13.11
CA LEU A 68 11.96 11.13 12.20
C LEU A 68 13.00 10.19 11.59
N GLY A 69 14.13 10.73 11.12
CA GLY A 69 15.16 9.96 10.44
C GLY A 69 15.74 8.84 11.33
N PRO A 70 16.20 9.14 12.56
CA PRO A 70 16.64 8.12 13.50
C PRO A 70 15.58 7.08 13.87
N GLU A 71 14.31 7.47 14.06
CA GLU A 71 13.23 6.53 14.39
C GLU A 71 12.95 5.56 13.24
N VAL A 72 12.78 6.08 12.02
CA VAL A 72 12.59 5.24 10.82
C VAL A 72 13.80 4.32 10.60
N ARG A 73 15.03 4.83 10.83
CA ARG A 73 16.24 4.02 10.77
C ARG A 73 16.24 2.91 11.82
N ALA A 74 15.83 3.19 13.05
CA ALA A 74 15.77 2.19 14.12
C ALA A 74 14.81 1.05 13.74
N ILE A 75 13.60 1.38 13.26
CA ILE A 75 12.62 0.41 12.76
C ILE A 75 13.21 -0.44 11.62
N ALA A 76 13.84 0.20 10.63
CA ALA A 76 14.44 -0.50 9.50
C ALA A 76 15.59 -1.43 9.93
N VAL A 77 16.45 -1.00 10.86
CA VAL A 77 17.55 -1.82 11.39
C VAL A 77 17.02 -3.02 12.19
N GLU A 78 15.98 -2.82 13.00
CA GLU A 78 15.35 -3.92 13.75
C GLU A 78 14.74 -4.96 12.80
N GLN A 79 13.95 -4.52 11.82
CA GLN A 79 13.37 -5.40 10.80
C GLN A 79 14.44 -6.15 10.00
N GLY A 80 15.49 -5.45 9.56
CA GLY A 80 16.62 -6.04 8.84
C GLY A 80 17.37 -7.07 9.69
N SER A 81 17.59 -6.79 10.97
CA SER A 81 18.27 -7.70 11.90
C SER A 81 17.46 -8.98 12.14
N TYR A 82 16.14 -8.85 12.29
CA TYR A 82 15.24 -10.00 12.40
C TYR A 82 15.28 -10.89 11.14
N ILE A 83 15.21 -10.28 9.95
CA ILE A 83 15.27 -11.01 8.67
C ILE A 83 16.64 -11.68 8.51
N ALA A 84 17.73 -10.98 8.82
CA ALA A 84 19.08 -11.54 8.76
C ALA A 84 19.24 -12.75 9.69
N ALA A 85 18.71 -12.68 10.92
CA ALA A 85 18.70 -13.81 11.85
C ALA A 85 17.86 -14.99 11.30
N ALA A 86 16.67 -14.72 10.77
CA ALA A 86 15.79 -15.74 10.18
C ALA A 86 16.39 -16.40 8.93
N ALA A 87 17.18 -15.65 8.16
CA ALA A 87 17.90 -16.14 6.99
C ALA A 87 19.22 -16.85 7.36
N ASN A 88 19.48 -17.14 8.65
CA ASN A 88 20.75 -17.68 9.15
C ASN A 88 21.97 -16.88 8.71
N GLY A 89 21.83 -15.56 8.56
CA GLY A 89 22.90 -14.66 8.15
C GLY A 89 23.32 -14.81 6.69
N LEU A 90 22.52 -15.44 5.82
CA LEU A 90 22.80 -15.48 4.39
C LEU A 90 22.86 -14.05 3.84
N PRO A 91 24.02 -13.58 3.33
CA PRO A 91 24.16 -12.22 2.85
C PRO A 91 23.33 -12.03 1.58
N TRP A 92 22.58 -10.92 1.51
CA TRP A 92 22.00 -10.48 0.25
C TRP A 92 23.09 -9.79 -0.57
N GLU A 93 23.46 -10.39 -1.70
CA GLU A 93 24.51 -9.87 -2.60
C GLU A 93 23.94 -9.18 -3.85
N GLY A 94 22.61 -9.09 -3.97
CA GLY A 94 21.93 -8.48 -5.10
C GLY A 94 21.80 -6.96 -4.97
N ARG A 95 21.49 -6.30 -6.09
CA ARG A 95 20.92 -4.95 -6.04
C ARG A 95 19.49 -5.02 -5.49
N SER A 96 19.10 -3.99 -4.76
CA SER A 96 17.73 -3.76 -4.32
C SER A 96 17.20 -2.48 -4.98
N PHE A 97 15.90 -2.24 -4.89
CA PHE A 97 15.32 -0.97 -5.35
C PHE A 97 15.97 0.27 -4.72
N LEU A 98 16.47 0.18 -3.48
CA LEU A 98 17.14 1.29 -2.81
C LEU A 98 18.41 1.75 -3.53
N ASP A 99 19.05 0.87 -4.29
CA ASP A 99 20.23 1.21 -5.10
C ASP A 99 19.87 2.06 -6.33
N ALA A 100 18.60 2.07 -6.74
CA ALA A 100 18.09 2.83 -7.88
C ALA A 100 17.40 4.14 -7.47
N VAL A 101 16.95 4.26 -6.22
CA VAL A 101 16.22 5.43 -5.72
C VAL A 101 17.15 6.63 -5.55
N GLN A 102 16.83 7.74 -6.21
CA GLN A 102 17.53 9.01 -6.03
C GLN A 102 16.71 9.96 -5.15
N LYS A 103 17.39 10.75 -4.31
CA LYS A 103 16.72 11.77 -3.47
C LYS A 103 15.90 12.75 -4.31
N THR A 104 16.34 13.06 -5.53
CA THR A 104 15.65 13.94 -6.48
C THR A 104 14.32 13.40 -6.98
N ASP A 105 14.08 12.09 -6.87
CA ASP A 105 12.81 11.48 -7.25
C ASP A 105 11.73 11.69 -6.18
N LEU A 106 12.11 12.06 -4.97
CA LEU A 106 11.22 12.26 -3.84
C LEU A 106 10.92 13.76 -3.64
N THR A 107 9.63 14.09 -3.60
CA THR A 107 9.14 15.44 -3.33
C THR A 107 8.19 15.42 -2.13
N GLU A 108 8.15 16.54 -1.42
CA GLU A 108 7.35 16.72 -0.23
C GLU A 108 6.42 17.92 -0.38
N LYS A 109 5.20 17.79 0.16
CA LYS A 109 4.24 18.90 0.21
C LYS A 109 3.40 18.83 1.48
N GLU A 110 3.42 19.90 2.26
CA GLU A 110 2.54 20.06 3.42
C GLU A 110 1.17 20.63 3.00
N VAL A 111 0.11 20.00 3.49
CA VAL A 111 -1.29 20.37 3.21
C VAL A 111 -2.12 20.34 4.48
N ARG A 112 -3.33 20.91 4.40
CA ARG A 112 -4.36 20.72 5.42
C ARG A 112 -5.11 19.44 5.10
N ALA A 113 -5.12 18.45 6.00
CA ALA A 113 -5.76 17.16 5.86
C ALA A 113 -7.22 17.29 5.43
N GLU A 114 -7.97 18.13 6.14
CA GLU A 114 -9.38 18.42 5.85
C GLU A 114 -9.58 18.84 4.38
N LYS A 115 -8.80 19.82 3.91
CA LYS A 115 -8.89 20.31 2.52
C LYS A 115 -8.43 19.26 1.51
N HIS A 116 -7.43 18.46 1.85
CA HIS A 116 -6.91 17.40 0.99
C HIS A 116 -7.97 16.31 0.82
N TYR A 117 -8.46 15.73 1.91
CA TYR A 117 -9.45 14.65 1.86
C TYR A 117 -10.82 15.13 1.37
N GLN A 118 -11.23 16.37 1.63
CA GLN A 118 -12.47 16.90 1.03
C GLN A 118 -12.44 16.85 -0.50
N ARG A 119 -11.26 17.02 -1.11
CA ARG A 119 -11.07 17.05 -2.57
C ARG A 119 -10.75 15.69 -3.19
N SER A 120 -10.42 14.69 -2.38
CA SER A 120 -10.05 13.35 -2.85
C SER A 120 -11.22 12.37 -2.76
N PHE A 121 -11.30 11.46 -3.74
CA PHE A 121 -12.34 10.45 -3.85
C PHE A 121 -13.76 11.04 -3.86
N ASP A 122 -14.76 10.18 -3.62
CA ASP A 122 -16.15 10.62 -3.57
C ASP A 122 -16.43 11.51 -2.34
N PRO A 123 -17.11 12.66 -2.48
CA PRO A 123 -17.52 13.52 -1.37
C PRO A 123 -18.38 12.85 -0.29
N VAL A 124 -19.13 11.79 -0.61
CA VAL A 124 -19.99 11.07 0.35
C VAL A 124 -19.17 10.28 1.37
N LEU A 125 -17.93 9.93 1.03
CA LEU A 125 -17.07 9.15 1.91
C LEU A 125 -16.57 10.01 3.09
N PRO A 126 -16.58 9.46 4.32
CA PRO A 126 -16.03 10.16 5.46
C PRO A 126 -14.50 10.27 5.35
N GLU A 127 -13.92 11.25 6.06
CA GLU A 127 -12.50 11.60 5.96
C GLU A 127 -11.58 10.42 6.25
N GLU A 128 -11.89 9.62 7.26
CA GLU A 128 -11.13 8.43 7.63
C GLU A 128 -11.16 7.32 6.57
N ALA A 129 -12.27 7.19 5.82
CA ALA A 129 -12.34 6.26 4.70
C ALA A 129 -11.46 6.73 3.55
N LYS A 130 -11.42 8.04 3.30
CA LYS A 130 -10.53 8.66 2.30
C LYS A 130 -9.06 8.56 2.69
N ALA A 131 -8.73 8.71 3.98
CA ALA A 131 -7.38 8.46 4.49
C ALA A 131 -6.98 6.99 4.30
N SER A 132 -7.90 6.05 4.58
CA SER A 132 -7.68 4.61 4.33
C SER A 132 -7.44 4.30 2.85
N LEU A 133 -8.26 4.87 1.96
CA LEU A 133 -8.08 4.74 0.51
C LEU A 133 -6.76 5.37 0.04
N THR A 134 -6.37 6.51 0.63
CA THR A 134 -5.07 7.15 0.36
C THR A 134 -3.91 6.25 0.76
N ALA A 135 -3.99 5.58 1.91
CA ALA A 135 -2.98 4.62 2.35
C ALA A 135 -2.89 3.41 1.42
N MET A 136 -4.03 2.92 0.91
CA MET A 136 -4.06 1.87 -0.13
C MET A 136 -3.40 2.34 -1.44
N THR A 137 -3.69 3.57 -1.88
CA THR A 137 -3.03 4.19 -3.04
C THR A 137 -1.52 4.30 -2.83
N CYS A 138 -1.09 4.70 -1.63
CA CYS A 138 0.34 4.78 -1.27
C CYS A 138 1.01 3.39 -1.35
N ALA A 139 0.37 2.35 -0.82
CA ALA A 139 0.87 0.98 -0.88
C ALA A 139 0.99 0.47 -2.31
N LEU A 140 -0.04 0.70 -3.15
CA LEU A 140 -0.01 0.36 -4.58
C LEU A 140 1.11 1.08 -5.31
N ASN A 141 1.21 2.40 -5.16
CA ASN A 141 2.26 3.19 -5.81
C ASN A 141 3.66 2.78 -5.33
N THR A 142 3.81 2.33 -4.08
CA THR A 142 5.08 1.82 -3.57
C THR A 142 5.49 0.52 -4.28
N VAL A 143 4.59 -0.45 -4.41
CA VAL A 143 4.92 -1.72 -5.10
C VAL A 143 4.98 -1.59 -6.63
N ASP A 144 4.30 -0.60 -7.18
CA ASP A 144 4.28 -0.30 -8.62
C ASP A 144 5.50 0.50 -9.06
N LEU A 145 5.95 1.48 -8.28
CA LEU A 145 7.02 2.40 -8.68
C LEU A 145 8.36 2.07 -8.03
N LEU A 146 8.39 1.98 -6.70
CA LEU A 146 9.66 1.74 -6.00
C LEU A 146 10.16 0.32 -6.27
N LEU A 147 9.29 -0.68 -6.13
CA LEU A 147 9.71 -2.07 -6.35
C LEU A 147 9.83 -2.46 -7.83
N ALA A 148 9.34 -1.66 -8.77
CA ALA A 148 9.54 -1.93 -10.20
C ALA A 148 10.98 -1.68 -10.67
N ASP A 149 11.73 -0.82 -9.97
CA ASP A 149 13.14 -0.59 -10.28
C ASP A 149 14.02 -1.79 -9.86
N ASP A 150 13.49 -2.72 -9.06
CA ASP A 150 14.14 -4.00 -8.75
C ASP A 150 13.95 -5.02 -9.88
N THR A 151 14.98 -5.14 -10.71
CA THR A 151 15.02 -6.06 -11.87
C THR A 151 15.79 -7.35 -11.59
N GLY A 152 16.19 -7.57 -10.33
CA GLY A 152 16.94 -8.75 -9.93
C GLY A 152 16.12 -10.04 -10.10
N TYR A 153 16.72 -11.07 -10.70
CA TYR A 153 16.06 -12.38 -10.76
C TYR A 153 15.84 -12.97 -9.36
N SER A 154 16.77 -12.71 -8.42
CA SER A 154 16.69 -13.16 -7.02
C SER A 154 15.57 -12.51 -6.21
N SER A 155 15.15 -11.30 -6.57
CA SER A 155 14.09 -10.53 -5.90
C SER A 155 12.73 -10.70 -6.58
N ALA A 156 12.69 -11.18 -7.83
CA ALA A 156 11.47 -11.30 -8.64
C ALA A 156 10.31 -12.00 -7.91
N PHE A 157 10.59 -13.13 -7.23
CA PHE A 157 9.57 -13.84 -6.44
C PHE A 157 9.03 -12.98 -5.29
N SER A 158 9.91 -12.30 -4.57
CA SER A 158 9.54 -11.43 -3.44
C SER A 158 8.72 -10.23 -3.91
N VAL A 159 9.13 -9.58 -5.00
CA VAL A 159 8.39 -8.44 -5.58
C VAL A 159 7.01 -8.89 -6.06
N TRP A 160 6.92 -10.02 -6.75
CA TRP A 160 5.65 -10.60 -7.18
C TRP A 160 4.74 -10.89 -5.97
N LYS A 161 5.29 -11.52 -4.93
CA LYS A 161 4.56 -11.82 -3.68
C LYS A 161 4.04 -10.55 -3.02
N LEU A 162 4.85 -9.50 -2.92
CA LEU A 162 4.45 -8.20 -2.36
C LEU A 162 3.31 -7.58 -3.17
N ARG A 163 3.39 -7.59 -4.50
CA ARG A 163 2.30 -7.12 -5.38
C ARG A 163 1.01 -7.89 -5.12
N TYR A 164 1.07 -9.23 -5.05
CA TYR A 164 -0.11 -10.06 -4.82
C TYR A 164 -0.76 -9.73 -3.47
N ILE A 165 0.03 -9.68 -2.40
CA ILE A 165 -0.46 -9.40 -1.05
C ILE A 165 -1.10 -8.01 -0.99
N VAL A 166 -0.43 -6.99 -1.52
CA VAL A 166 -0.96 -5.61 -1.55
C VAL A 166 -2.26 -5.56 -2.35
N LEU A 167 -2.29 -6.12 -3.56
CA LEU A 167 -3.51 -6.17 -4.37
C LEU A 167 -4.65 -6.90 -3.65
N HIS A 168 -4.39 -8.07 -3.08
CA HIS A 168 -5.40 -8.82 -2.33
C HIS A 168 -6.00 -7.97 -1.20
N HIS A 169 -5.16 -7.28 -0.42
CA HIS A 169 -5.62 -6.41 0.67
C HIS A 169 -6.41 -5.21 0.17
N VAL A 170 -5.96 -4.55 -0.90
CA VAL A 170 -6.67 -3.43 -1.51
C VAL A 170 -8.02 -3.88 -2.07
N LEU A 171 -8.04 -4.90 -2.92
CA LEU A 171 -9.26 -5.41 -3.54
C LEU A 171 -10.28 -5.89 -2.51
N SER A 172 -9.82 -6.61 -1.48
CA SER A 172 -10.70 -7.06 -0.38
C SER A 172 -11.32 -5.88 0.37
N SER A 173 -10.57 -4.78 0.52
CA SER A 173 -11.04 -3.57 1.21
C SER A 173 -11.97 -2.75 0.32
N LEU A 174 -11.68 -2.64 -0.98
CA LEU A 174 -12.54 -2.00 -1.97
C LEU A 174 -13.86 -2.74 -2.12
N ARG A 175 -13.88 -4.08 -2.08
CA ARG A 175 -15.11 -4.87 -2.08
C ARG A 175 -15.97 -4.55 -0.85
N LYS A 176 -15.36 -4.48 0.34
CA LYS A 176 -16.07 -4.06 1.57
C LYS A 176 -16.60 -2.64 1.47
N LEU A 177 -15.84 -1.73 0.88
CA LEU A 177 -16.29 -0.35 0.64
C LEU A 177 -17.47 -0.30 -0.34
N ASP A 178 -17.44 -1.09 -1.42
CA ASP A 178 -18.55 -1.21 -2.37
C ASP A 178 -19.81 -1.77 -1.70
N GLU A 179 -19.67 -2.79 -0.84
CA GLU A 179 -20.77 -3.35 -0.05
C GLU A 179 -21.40 -2.31 0.91
N GLN A 180 -20.57 -1.43 1.50
CA GLN A 180 -21.00 -0.47 2.51
C GLN A 180 -21.51 0.85 1.92
N HIS A 181 -20.87 1.36 0.86
CA HIS A 181 -21.09 2.70 0.32
C HIS A 181 -21.37 2.71 -1.18
N GLY A 182 -21.24 1.58 -1.90
CA GLY A 182 -21.27 1.55 -3.36
C GLY A 182 -22.56 2.07 -3.99
N ALA A 183 -23.70 2.00 -3.28
CA ALA A 183 -24.97 2.57 -3.73
C ALA A 183 -25.04 4.10 -3.61
N GLU A 184 -24.26 4.69 -2.70
CA GLU A 184 -24.24 6.12 -2.38
C GLU A 184 -23.17 6.89 -3.18
N LEU A 185 -22.16 6.18 -3.70
CA LEU A 185 -21.15 6.77 -4.57
C LEU A 185 -21.77 7.41 -5.81
N ARG A 186 -21.24 8.56 -6.21
CA ARG A 186 -21.55 9.22 -7.47
C ARG A 186 -21.25 8.26 -8.63
N PRO A 187 -22.02 8.31 -9.73
CA PRO A 187 -21.83 7.43 -10.88
C PRO A 187 -20.37 7.29 -11.39
N PRO A 188 -19.58 8.36 -11.57
CA PRO A 188 -18.19 8.23 -12.03
C PRO A 188 -17.28 7.50 -11.03
N ASP A 189 -17.44 7.77 -9.73
CA ASP A 189 -16.64 7.15 -8.67
C ASP A 189 -16.99 5.66 -8.53
N ARG A 190 -18.29 5.34 -8.61
CA ARG A 190 -18.78 3.96 -8.64
C ARG A 190 -18.27 3.20 -9.87
N ALA A 191 -18.21 3.85 -11.04
CA ALA A 191 -17.71 3.23 -12.25
C ALA A 191 -16.21 2.85 -12.12
N LEU A 192 -15.37 3.73 -11.57
CA LEU A 192 -13.97 3.43 -11.28
C LEU A 192 -13.81 2.26 -10.31
N LEU A 193 -14.59 2.24 -9.23
CA LEU A 193 -14.60 1.14 -8.26
C LEU A 193 -14.99 -0.20 -8.93
N LYS A 194 -16.03 -0.20 -9.76
CA LYS A 194 -16.48 -1.39 -10.49
C LYS A 194 -15.48 -1.83 -11.55
N GLU A 195 -14.81 -0.90 -12.24
CA GLU A 195 -13.73 -1.22 -13.18
C GLU A 195 -12.61 -2.01 -12.47
N ILE A 196 -12.18 -1.54 -11.29
CA ILE A 196 -11.17 -2.24 -10.48
C ILE A 196 -11.68 -3.62 -10.05
N LEU A 197 -12.87 -3.71 -9.45
CA LEU A 197 -13.37 -4.94 -8.84
C LEU A 197 -13.79 -6.01 -9.85
N ASN A 198 -14.26 -5.60 -11.03
CA ASN A 198 -14.73 -6.53 -12.08
C ASN A 198 -13.64 -6.92 -13.08
N ALA A 199 -12.42 -6.37 -12.97
CA ALA A 199 -11.30 -6.81 -13.79
C ALA A 199 -11.04 -8.33 -13.58
N PRO A 200 -10.78 -9.12 -14.64
CA PRO A 200 -10.62 -10.56 -14.52
C PRO A 200 -9.58 -10.99 -13.47
N THR A 201 -8.43 -10.32 -13.43
CA THR A 201 -7.38 -10.58 -12.43
C THR A 201 -7.82 -10.20 -11.01
N SER A 202 -8.63 -9.15 -10.84
CA SER A 202 -9.19 -8.81 -9.53
C SER A 202 -10.15 -9.88 -9.03
N ILE A 203 -11.02 -10.39 -9.90
CA ILE A 203 -11.93 -11.48 -9.59
C ILE A 203 -11.14 -12.72 -9.18
N LEU A 204 -10.11 -13.09 -9.96
CA LEU A 204 -9.23 -14.21 -9.66
C LEU A 204 -8.57 -14.07 -8.28
N ILE A 205 -8.03 -12.90 -7.95
CA ILE A 205 -7.41 -12.64 -6.64
C ILE A 205 -8.46 -12.71 -5.51
N LEU A 206 -9.65 -12.16 -5.72
CA LEU A 206 -10.72 -12.13 -4.71
C LEU A 206 -11.39 -13.49 -4.47
N GLN A 207 -11.34 -14.38 -5.46
CA GLN A 207 -11.86 -15.75 -5.40
C GLN A 207 -10.77 -16.79 -5.09
N ALA A 208 -9.50 -16.38 -5.07
CA ALA A 208 -8.38 -17.26 -4.79
C ALA A 208 -8.57 -18.04 -3.49
N HIS A 209 -8.14 -19.30 -3.51
CA HIS A 209 -8.25 -20.19 -2.35
C HIS A 209 -7.55 -19.57 -1.13
N GLY A 210 -8.21 -19.55 0.03
CA GLY A 210 -7.65 -18.94 1.25
C GLY A 210 -6.28 -19.52 1.65
N GLY A 211 -6.05 -20.81 1.34
CA GLY A 211 -4.75 -21.47 1.50
C GLY A 211 -3.60 -20.85 0.69
N PHE A 212 -3.87 -20.29 -0.49
CA PHE A 212 -2.84 -19.63 -1.30
C PHE A 212 -2.34 -18.35 -0.61
N ARG A 213 -3.28 -17.45 -0.26
CA ARG A 213 -2.97 -16.23 0.50
C ARG A 213 -2.28 -16.56 1.83
N ASN A 214 -2.74 -17.58 2.54
CA ASN A 214 -2.13 -18.01 3.80
C ASN A 214 -0.68 -18.49 3.61
N THR A 215 -0.40 -19.26 2.56
CA THR A 215 0.96 -19.72 2.22
C THR A 215 1.86 -18.53 1.87
N LEU A 216 1.34 -17.52 1.17
CA LEU A 216 2.09 -16.30 0.92
C LEU A 216 2.33 -15.51 2.22
N MET A 217 1.33 -15.36 3.09
CA MET A 217 1.46 -14.45 4.23
C MET A 217 2.27 -15.02 5.40
N HIS A 218 1.99 -16.25 5.84
CA HIS A 218 2.35 -16.65 7.20
C HIS A 218 2.73 -18.13 7.38
N TYR A 219 2.49 -19.01 6.40
CA TYR A 219 2.47 -20.45 6.66
C TYR A 219 3.36 -21.27 5.72
N ARG A 220 3.77 -22.43 6.24
CA ARG A 220 4.17 -23.55 5.39
C ARG A 220 2.99 -23.91 4.48
N PRO A 221 3.24 -24.28 3.21
CA PRO A 221 2.21 -24.81 2.34
C PRO A 221 1.44 -25.96 3.01
N GLU A 222 0.17 -26.13 2.66
CA GLU A 222 -0.55 -27.36 3.03
C GLU A 222 0.21 -28.57 2.50
N ARG A 223 0.23 -29.70 3.24
CA ARG A 223 1.01 -30.89 2.85
C ARG A 223 0.75 -31.35 1.41
N ARG A 224 -0.52 -31.30 0.96
CA ARG A 224 -0.91 -31.63 -0.42
C ARG A 224 -0.29 -30.72 -1.48
N VAL A 225 0.02 -29.48 -1.12
CA VAL A 225 0.67 -28.49 -1.99
C VAL A 225 2.17 -28.66 -1.93
N GLU A 226 2.73 -28.89 -0.74
CA GLU A 226 4.17 -29.11 -0.54
C GLU A 226 4.71 -30.24 -1.43
N GLU A 227 3.96 -31.33 -1.57
CA GLU A 227 4.30 -32.48 -2.43
C GLU A 227 4.35 -32.13 -3.94
N GLN A 228 3.76 -31.01 -4.35
CA GLN A 228 3.75 -30.52 -5.74
C GLN A 228 4.81 -29.45 -6.00
N LEU A 229 5.46 -28.92 -4.97
CA LEU A 229 6.44 -27.84 -5.12
C LEU A 229 7.78 -28.34 -5.64
N SER A 230 8.44 -27.51 -6.43
CA SER A 230 9.76 -27.81 -6.99
C SER A 230 10.65 -26.57 -7.01
N LEU A 231 11.89 -26.71 -6.56
CA LEU A 231 12.91 -25.64 -6.62
C LEU A 231 13.25 -25.20 -8.05
N HIS A 232 12.89 -26.01 -9.05
CA HIS A 232 13.17 -25.75 -10.45
C HIS A 232 11.98 -25.15 -11.21
N ALA A 233 10.81 -25.06 -10.58
CA ALA A 233 9.62 -24.47 -11.19
C ALA A 233 9.53 -22.96 -10.89
N PRO A 234 8.98 -22.14 -11.81
CA PRO A 234 8.64 -20.75 -11.53
C PRO A 234 7.77 -20.65 -10.27
N PHE A 235 8.08 -19.71 -9.38
CA PHE A 235 7.38 -19.56 -8.10
C PHE A 235 7.32 -20.86 -7.28
N TYR A 236 8.30 -21.73 -7.44
CA TYR A 236 8.36 -23.07 -6.84
C TYR A 236 7.21 -24.01 -7.24
N GLY A 237 6.49 -23.73 -8.33
CA GLY A 237 5.27 -24.46 -8.72
C GLY A 237 4.03 -24.07 -7.91
N LEU A 238 4.12 -23.03 -7.09
CA LEU A 238 3.05 -22.64 -6.16
C LEU A 238 1.78 -22.20 -6.89
N LEU A 239 1.90 -21.50 -8.03
CA LEU A 239 0.74 -21.07 -8.80
C LEU A 239 -0.02 -22.26 -9.38
N ASP A 240 0.70 -23.20 -9.99
CA ASP A 240 0.11 -24.40 -10.58
C ASP A 240 -0.58 -25.30 -9.54
N ALA A 241 -0.11 -25.27 -8.29
CA ALA A 241 -0.70 -26.05 -7.21
C ALA A 241 -2.04 -25.47 -6.71
N TYR A 242 -2.33 -24.20 -6.97
CA TYR A 242 -3.54 -23.51 -6.48
C TYR A 242 -4.51 -23.06 -7.57
N PHE A 243 -4.05 -22.95 -8.81
CA PHE A 243 -4.83 -22.42 -9.92
C PHE A 243 -4.74 -23.33 -11.15
N PRO A 244 -5.82 -23.42 -11.97
CA PRO A 244 -5.74 -23.94 -13.32
C PRO A 244 -4.61 -23.29 -14.13
N ALA A 245 -4.03 -24.03 -15.09
CA ALA A 245 -2.81 -23.60 -15.78
C ALA A 245 -2.92 -22.26 -16.53
N ASP A 246 -4.10 -21.93 -17.06
CA ASP A 246 -4.39 -20.66 -17.72
C ASP A 246 -4.51 -19.50 -16.71
N GLU A 247 -5.18 -19.72 -15.58
CA GLU A 247 -5.26 -18.76 -14.47
C GLU A 247 -3.90 -18.53 -13.82
N ALA A 248 -3.12 -19.60 -13.59
CA ALA A 248 -1.77 -19.54 -13.04
C ALA A 248 -0.86 -18.69 -13.93
N ARG A 249 -0.91 -18.89 -15.26
CA ARG A 249 -0.14 -18.09 -16.22
C ARG A 249 -0.61 -16.64 -16.24
N SER A 250 -1.91 -16.41 -16.31
CA SER A 250 -2.51 -15.07 -16.30
C SER A 250 -2.10 -14.28 -15.06
N LEU A 251 -2.10 -14.93 -13.88
CA LEU A 251 -1.67 -14.31 -12.64
C LEU A 251 -0.14 -14.14 -12.58
N GLY A 252 0.63 -15.12 -13.03
CA GLY A 252 2.09 -15.06 -13.08
C GLY A 252 2.58 -13.86 -13.91
N ASP A 253 2.08 -13.75 -15.13
CA ASP A 253 2.53 -12.75 -16.12
C ASP A 253 1.83 -11.40 -15.95
N GLY A 254 0.55 -11.42 -15.57
CA GLY A 254 -0.32 -10.24 -15.56
C GLY A 254 -0.30 -9.42 -14.27
N LEU A 255 0.24 -9.94 -13.17
CA LEU A 255 0.14 -9.29 -11.86
C LEU A 255 0.77 -7.88 -11.80
N ALA A 256 1.92 -7.70 -12.44
CA ALA A 256 2.59 -6.39 -12.47
C ALA A 256 1.75 -5.35 -13.23
N SER A 257 1.29 -5.70 -14.44
CA SER A 257 0.40 -4.84 -15.25
C SER A 257 -0.91 -4.53 -14.51
N HIS A 258 -1.49 -5.53 -13.84
CA HIS A 258 -2.70 -5.33 -13.04
C HIS A 258 -2.47 -4.42 -11.84
N THR A 259 -1.32 -4.54 -11.17
CA THR A 259 -0.93 -3.63 -10.06
C THR A 259 -0.89 -2.18 -10.53
N ALA A 260 -0.20 -1.93 -11.67
CA ALA A 260 -0.14 -0.61 -12.29
C ALA A 260 -1.54 -0.09 -12.64
N HIS A 261 -2.37 -0.93 -13.27
CA HIS A 261 -3.74 -0.58 -13.63
C HIS A 261 -4.57 -0.15 -12.40
N VAL A 262 -4.57 -0.94 -11.31
CA VAL A 262 -5.30 -0.59 -10.09
C VAL A 262 -4.74 0.69 -9.46
N ALA A 263 -3.41 0.85 -9.43
CA ALA A 263 -2.77 2.05 -8.92
C ALA A 263 -3.23 3.30 -9.69
N ASP A 264 -3.32 3.22 -11.02
CA ASP A 264 -3.75 4.31 -11.89
C ASP A 264 -5.22 4.65 -11.71
N ARG A 265 -6.09 3.64 -11.58
CA ARG A 265 -7.50 3.85 -11.28
C ARG A 265 -7.70 4.52 -9.92
N MET A 266 -6.97 4.07 -8.90
CA MET A 266 -6.99 4.67 -7.56
C MET A 266 -6.46 6.11 -7.57
N HIS A 267 -5.42 6.38 -8.37
CA HIS A 267 -4.89 7.72 -8.55
C HIS A 267 -5.91 8.65 -9.24
N ALA A 268 -6.52 8.21 -10.34
CA ALA A 268 -7.58 8.94 -11.02
C ALA A 268 -8.76 9.23 -10.09
N TRP A 269 -9.18 8.25 -9.29
CA TRP A 269 -10.25 8.41 -8.32
C TRP A 269 -9.90 9.41 -7.20
N SER A 270 -8.64 9.46 -6.78
CA SER A 270 -8.18 10.41 -5.75
C SER A 270 -8.15 11.88 -6.20
N GLY A 271 -8.47 12.15 -7.47
CA GLY A 271 -8.36 13.47 -8.10
C GLY A 271 -6.92 13.81 -8.50
N GLY A 272 -6.19 12.79 -8.96
CA GLY A 272 -4.75 12.78 -9.26
C GLY A 272 -4.18 14.06 -9.84
#